data_AF-A0A935K7F9-F1
#
_entry.id   AF-A0A935K7F9-F1
#
_cell.length_a   1.000
_cell.length_b   1.000
_cell.length_c   1.000
_cell.angle_alpha   90.00
_cell.angle_beta   90.00
_cell.angle_gamma   90.00
#
_symmetry.space_group_name_H-M   'P 1'
#
loop_
_entity.id
_entity.type
_entity.pdbx_description
1 polymer ?
#
loop_
_entity_poly.entity_id
_entity_poly.type
_entity_poly.pdbx_seq_one_letter_code
_entity_poly.pdbx_strand_id
1 'polypeptide(L)'
;MNTKSIIALALALAFPVLCSAGTPTAPGSAAQKSPEFAALKTIAQSAILNSPEVVSKWHNYKAAAEEIGVARGVFLPRVDATAGVAKESLKQPPLNVKDDYNRNGYVLSLNQMIFDGFATRNEVRRLDKAKLVRYYELLDASENIALEASRAYLDVLRYRFLNNLAEDNYVQHKATYEQLIRRTQSGVGRRVDLEQAGSRLALAELNLTTENANLHDVTARYMRLVNSQPPSITFPPALVGQKHPNTQAEALGILLKKNPALLAAVENIEASQYDIDVRRAAYSPKLDFRARTDNTTNYQGITGDRVNNVAELVVTWNLFNGGSDRAREKQYIERKNISLDLREKACRDTRQTLAIAYNDVGRLRQQSGFVNSQVSQLEKTRDAYRDQYDVGQRTLLDLLDTENELLAARRSAVNVDMDLILAYLRTHAGMGTLLEFLGLEKLDTETPGQNELAQFDASQLCAPEEVRVIATDREALDNRAMAAIEKGRPGVPGAVAPAAPAGADGEVTQQVMAWAAAWTAKDYSNYINFYAPTFTPDGGISREDWFQLRRSRIAGRDAIKVDILDMKVRQDGNDRAFAEFRQVYQSNLYRDTTQKTLEMIKVNGKWLINRESAVPCAGGTAGGCKGGAK
;
A
#
# COMPACT_ATOMS: atom_id res chain seq x y z
N MET A 1 -20.37 37.40 31.72
CA MET A 1 -19.62 38.33 32.59
C MET A 1 -18.14 37.99 32.53
N ASN A 2 -17.37 38.78 31.80
CA ASN A 2 -16.05 39.27 32.20
C ASN A 2 -15.67 40.38 31.22
N THR A 3 -15.89 41.61 31.68
CA THR A 3 -15.58 42.87 31.05
C THR A 3 -14.12 43.25 31.34
N LYS A 4 -13.41 43.74 30.32
CA LYS A 4 -12.18 44.59 30.30
C LYS A 4 -11.48 44.31 28.96
N SER A 5 -10.99 45.24 28.16
CA SER A 5 -10.97 46.71 28.15
C SER A 5 -10.61 47.11 26.72
N ILE A 6 -11.22 48.18 26.22
CA ILE A 6 -10.71 48.96 25.10
C ILE A 6 -9.84 50.08 25.70
N ILE A 7 -8.63 50.31 25.18
CA ILE A 7 -7.96 51.62 25.04
C ILE A 7 -6.77 51.44 24.07
N ALA A 8 -6.63 52.44 23.20
CA ALA A 8 -5.65 52.53 22.13
C ALA A 8 -4.36 53.26 22.53
N LEU A 9 -3.39 53.15 21.62
CA LEU A 9 -2.41 54.17 21.20
C LEU A 9 -0.94 54.00 21.64
N ALA A 10 -0.11 54.25 20.64
CA ALA A 10 1.33 54.08 20.51
C ALA A 10 2.19 54.88 21.49
N LEU A 11 3.38 54.36 21.79
CA LEU A 11 4.60 55.14 21.90
C LEU A 11 5.85 54.27 21.62
N ALA A 12 6.67 54.72 20.69
CA ALA A 12 8.02 54.22 20.45
C ALA A 12 9.01 54.86 21.44
N LEU A 13 10.06 54.12 21.86
CA LEU A 13 11.44 54.61 22.06
C LEU A 13 12.40 53.47 22.54
N ALA A 14 13.43 53.24 21.72
CA ALA A 14 14.85 52.97 22.01
C ALA A 14 15.33 52.01 23.16
N PHE A 15 15.98 50.91 22.74
CA PHE A 15 17.29 50.30 23.14
C PHE A 15 17.80 50.40 24.62
N PRO A 16 18.50 49.36 25.17
CA PRO A 16 19.69 48.77 24.55
C PRO A 16 19.90 47.25 24.66
N VAL A 17 20.87 46.82 23.85
CA VAL A 17 21.56 45.53 23.76
C VAL A 17 22.03 45.02 25.12
N LEU A 18 21.73 43.76 25.41
CA LEU A 18 22.47 42.94 26.37
C LEU A 18 22.74 41.57 25.73
N CYS A 19 24.00 41.40 25.35
CA CYS A 19 24.60 40.18 24.85
C CYS A 19 24.92 39.30 26.06
N SER A 20 24.25 38.14 26.20
CA SER A 20 24.67 37.09 27.13
C SER A 20 24.92 35.82 26.34
N ALA A 21 26.22 35.50 26.21
CA ALA A 21 26.72 34.28 25.60
C ALA A 21 26.29 33.06 26.44
N GLY A 22 25.26 32.36 25.97
CA GLY A 22 24.95 30.99 26.41
C GLY A 22 25.77 30.01 25.60
N THR A 23 26.61 29.24 26.29
CA THR A 23 27.37 28.09 25.79
C THR A 23 26.47 27.12 24.99
N PRO A 24 26.90 26.61 23.83
CA PRO A 24 26.13 25.62 23.09
C PRO A 24 26.20 24.27 23.83
N THR A 25 25.18 23.98 24.62
CA THR A 25 24.88 22.60 25.02
C THR A 25 24.52 21.82 23.77
N ALA A 26 25.27 20.76 23.51
CA ALA A 26 25.13 19.86 22.37
C ALA A 26 23.66 19.54 22.08
N PRO A 27 23.20 19.61 20.82
CA PRO A 27 21.90 19.08 20.47
C PRO A 27 21.97 17.57 20.71
N GLY A 28 21.16 17.11 21.68
CA GLY A 28 20.80 15.71 21.79
C GLY A 28 20.35 15.22 20.42
N SER A 29 20.74 13.99 20.10
CA SER A 29 20.45 13.28 18.86
C SER A 29 18.96 13.30 18.54
N ALA A 30 18.49 14.35 17.88
CA ALA A 30 17.28 14.31 17.09
C ALA A 30 17.58 13.31 15.98
N ALA A 31 16.84 12.20 15.99
CA ALA A 31 16.88 11.18 14.95
C ALA A 31 16.89 11.88 13.58
N GLN A 32 18.05 11.85 12.93
CA GLN A 32 18.30 12.54 11.67
C GLN A 32 17.46 11.82 10.62
N LYS A 33 16.21 12.27 10.42
CA LYS A 33 15.32 11.78 9.37
C LYS A 33 16.09 11.90 8.07
N SER A 34 16.19 10.80 7.33
CA SER A 34 16.94 10.76 6.07
C SER A 34 16.52 11.94 5.17
N PRO A 35 17.47 12.60 4.49
CA PRO A 35 17.18 13.75 3.61
C PRO A 35 16.11 13.43 2.55
N GLU A 36 15.97 12.15 2.21
CA GLU A 36 14.95 11.55 1.35
C GLU A 36 13.52 11.71 1.88
N PHE A 37 13.28 11.45 3.17
CA PHE A 37 11.96 11.60 3.78
C PHE A 37 11.58 13.07 3.95
N ALA A 38 12.58 13.94 4.15
CA ALA A 38 12.39 15.39 4.21
C ALA A 38 11.89 15.96 2.86
N ALA A 39 12.28 15.36 1.73
CA ALA A 39 11.80 15.77 0.42
C ALA A 39 10.29 15.52 0.24
N LEU A 40 9.81 14.30 0.53
CA LEU A 40 8.38 13.97 0.46
C LEU A 40 7.54 14.84 1.40
N LYS A 41 8.02 15.07 2.62
CA LYS A 41 7.39 15.99 3.57
C LYS A 41 7.24 17.39 2.97
N THR A 42 8.33 17.95 2.44
CA THR A 42 8.34 19.32 1.90
C THR A 42 7.43 19.45 0.68
N ILE A 43 7.42 18.45 -0.20
CA ILE A 43 6.54 18.39 -1.37
C ILE A 43 5.07 18.39 -0.94
N ALA A 44 4.69 17.48 -0.05
CA ALA A 44 3.33 17.40 0.45
C ALA A 44 2.92 18.69 1.19
N GLN A 45 3.80 19.26 2.01
CA GLN A 45 3.56 20.52 2.70
C GLN A 45 3.28 21.66 1.72
N SER A 46 4.13 21.84 0.70
CA SER A 46 3.95 22.88 -0.31
C SER A 46 2.64 22.68 -1.09
N ALA A 47 2.32 21.44 -1.47
CA ALA A 47 1.10 21.13 -2.19
C ALA A 47 -0.16 21.44 -1.37
N ILE A 48 -0.19 21.07 -0.08
CA ILE A 48 -1.31 21.34 0.83
C ILE A 48 -1.51 22.85 0.99
N LEU A 49 -0.42 23.60 1.27
CA LEU A 49 -0.50 25.05 1.53
C LEU A 49 -0.91 25.85 0.28
N ASN A 50 -0.54 25.39 -0.91
CA ASN A 50 -0.85 26.06 -2.17
C ASN A 50 -2.13 25.53 -2.85
N SER A 51 -2.75 24.46 -2.34
CA SER A 51 -3.94 23.86 -2.96
C SER A 51 -5.21 24.70 -2.71
N PRO A 52 -5.88 25.21 -3.76
CA PRO A 52 -7.15 25.92 -3.61
C PRO A 52 -8.24 25.06 -2.98
N GLU A 53 -8.20 23.75 -3.16
CA GLU A 53 -9.16 22.81 -2.58
C GLU A 53 -9.03 22.76 -1.05
N VAL A 54 -7.80 22.60 -0.53
CA VAL A 54 -7.52 22.60 0.91
C VAL A 54 -7.86 23.96 1.51
N VAL A 55 -7.45 25.05 0.86
CA VAL A 55 -7.73 26.41 1.33
C VAL A 55 -9.24 26.67 1.37
N SER A 56 -10.01 26.22 0.38
CA SER A 56 -11.48 26.28 0.37
C SER A 56 -12.09 25.50 1.55
N LYS A 57 -11.62 24.27 1.81
CA LYS A 57 -12.07 23.48 2.97
C LYS A 57 -11.72 24.15 4.31
N TRP A 58 -10.56 24.81 4.40
CA TRP A 58 -10.17 25.56 5.58
C TRP A 58 -11.07 26.78 5.83
N HIS A 59 -11.42 27.53 4.77
CA HIS A 59 -12.40 28.61 4.88
C HIS A 59 -13.79 28.11 5.28
N ASN A 60 -14.21 26.93 4.79
CA ASN A 60 -15.47 26.31 5.21
C ASN A 60 -15.46 25.92 6.70
N TYR A 61 -14.34 25.39 7.20
CA TYR A 61 -14.17 25.12 8.64
C TYR A 61 -14.25 26.40 9.48
N LYS A 62 -13.58 27.49 9.04
CA LYS A 62 -13.67 28.80 9.70
C LYS A 62 -15.08 29.38 9.68
N ALA A 63 -15.77 29.29 8.54
CA ALA A 63 -17.15 29.72 8.41
C ALA A 63 -18.08 28.96 9.36
N ALA A 64 -17.91 27.63 9.47
CA ALA A 64 -18.66 26.82 10.44
C ALA A 64 -18.36 27.19 11.90
N ALA A 65 -17.13 27.61 12.21
CA ALA A 65 -16.79 28.12 13.55
C ALA A 65 -17.52 29.43 13.87
N GLU A 66 -17.62 30.35 12.92
CA GLU A 66 -18.38 31.60 13.08
C GLU A 66 -19.90 31.38 13.10
N GLU A 67 -20.41 30.36 12.40
CA GLU A 67 -21.83 29.98 12.42
C GLU A 67 -22.31 29.61 13.84
N ILE A 68 -21.44 28.98 14.64
CA ILE A 68 -21.73 28.73 16.07
C ILE A 68 -21.93 30.07 16.82
N GLY A 69 -21.14 31.09 16.51
CA GLY A 69 -21.28 32.43 17.05
C GLY A 69 -22.63 33.06 16.70
N VAL A 70 -23.11 32.87 15.47
CA VAL A 70 -24.45 33.31 15.03
C VAL A 70 -25.55 32.65 15.86
N ALA A 71 -25.48 31.33 16.06
CA ALA A 71 -26.46 30.63 16.90
C ALA A 71 -26.39 31.04 18.38
N ARG A 72 -25.17 31.24 18.93
CA ARG A 72 -24.98 31.74 20.30
C ARG A 72 -25.50 33.16 20.48
N GLY A 73 -25.49 33.97 19.42
CA GLY A 73 -26.03 35.32 19.42
C GLY A 73 -27.52 35.37 19.79
N VAL A 74 -28.28 34.31 19.55
CA VAL A 74 -29.71 34.21 19.92
C VAL A 74 -29.93 34.22 21.44
N PHE A 75 -28.93 33.85 22.24
CA PHE A 75 -28.99 33.99 23.71
C PHE A 75 -28.83 35.43 24.21
N LEU A 76 -28.37 36.33 23.34
CA LEU A 76 -28.12 37.73 23.68
C LEU A 76 -29.33 38.60 23.32
N PRO A 77 -29.53 39.73 24.02
CA PRO A 77 -30.59 40.67 23.67
C PRO A 77 -30.34 41.26 22.27
N ARG A 78 -31.39 41.26 21.45
CA ARG A 78 -31.43 41.97 20.18
C ARG A 78 -31.99 43.37 20.41
N VAL A 79 -31.28 44.39 19.96
CA VAL A 79 -31.70 45.79 20.06
C VAL A 79 -31.86 46.36 18.65
N ASP A 80 -33.07 46.75 18.28
CA ASP A 80 -33.39 47.36 16.99
C ASP A 80 -33.87 48.80 17.19
N ALA A 81 -33.47 49.69 16.28
CA ALA A 81 -33.91 51.08 16.22
C ALA A 81 -34.61 51.33 14.88
N THR A 82 -35.87 51.76 14.93
CA THR A 82 -36.65 52.13 13.75
C THR A 82 -37.03 53.58 13.86
N ALA A 83 -36.56 54.42 12.94
CA ALA A 83 -36.97 55.83 12.85
C ALA A 83 -37.67 56.08 11.52
N GLY A 84 -38.69 56.93 11.54
CA GLY A 84 -39.50 57.21 10.35
C GLY A 84 -40.12 58.59 10.36
N VAL A 85 -40.30 59.12 9.16
CA VAL A 85 -41.10 60.30 8.87
C VAL A 85 -42.17 59.89 7.85
N ALA A 86 -43.39 60.32 8.05
CA ALA A 86 -44.53 59.98 7.23
C ALA A 86 -45.51 61.15 7.16
N LYS A 87 -46.29 61.20 6.07
CA LYS A 87 -47.48 62.06 5.98
C LYS A 87 -48.69 61.15 5.97
N GLU A 88 -49.58 61.35 6.94
CA GLU A 88 -50.74 60.49 7.16
C GLU A 88 -52.02 61.29 6.96
N SER A 89 -53.00 60.65 6.33
CA SER A 89 -54.36 61.16 6.15
C SER A 89 -55.29 60.21 6.90
N LEU A 90 -55.78 60.63 8.05
CA LEU A 90 -56.62 59.81 8.93
C LEU A 90 -58.06 60.30 8.92
N LYS A 91 -59.01 59.36 8.74
CA LYS A 91 -60.45 59.63 8.85
C LYS A 91 -61.03 58.71 9.93
N GLN A 92 -61.43 59.26 11.08
CA GLN A 92 -61.95 58.49 12.22
C GLN A 92 -63.48 58.63 12.37
N PRO A 93 -64.27 57.56 12.18
CA PRO A 93 -65.68 57.51 12.60
C PRO A 93 -65.80 57.43 14.13
N PRO A 94 -66.82 58.06 14.77
CA PRO A 94 -67.97 58.75 14.17
C PRO A 94 -67.73 60.24 13.86
N LEU A 95 -66.55 60.79 14.20
CA LEU A 95 -66.24 62.21 14.10
C LEU A 95 -66.26 62.74 12.66
N ASN A 96 -66.08 61.87 11.65
CA ASN A 96 -66.07 62.21 10.20
C ASN A 96 -65.09 63.32 9.81
N VAL A 97 -64.16 63.69 10.69
CA VAL A 97 -63.06 64.63 10.43
C VAL A 97 -61.96 63.89 9.67
N LYS A 98 -61.44 64.53 8.62
CA LYS A 98 -60.24 64.09 7.91
C LYS A 98 -59.07 64.95 8.39
N ASP A 99 -58.10 64.33 9.04
CA ASP A 99 -56.90 64.98 9.52
C ASP A 99 -55.70 64.57 8.67
N ASP A 100 -55.10 65.54 7.99
CA ASP A 100 -53.83 65.38 7.27
C ASP A 100 -52.71 65.94 8.15
N TYR A 101 -51.76 65.11 8.56
CA TYR A 101 -50.67 65.53 9.44
C TYR A 101 -49.35 64.84 9.09
N ASN A 102 -48.26 65.50 9.45
CA ASN A 102 -46.94 64.88 9.40
C ASN A 102 -46.73 64.12 10.71
N ARG A 103 -46.29 62.87 10.59
CA ARG A 103 -45.93 61.99 11.70
C ARG A 103 -44.45 61.72 11.60
N ASN A 104 -43.70 61.97 12.66
CA ASN A 104 -42.34 61.46 12.78
C ASN A 104 -42.14 60.78 14.13
N GLY A 105 -41.15 59.90 14.21
CA GLY A 105 -40.89 59.20 15.44
C GLY A 105 -39.80 58.16 15.32
N TYR A 106 -39.46 57.59 16.47
CA TYR A 106 -38.55 56.47 16.56
C TYR A 106 -39.06 55.45 17.58
N VAL A 107 -38.73 54.19 17.33
CA VAL A 107 -38.98 53.06 18.20
C VAL A 107 -37.66 52.38 18.46
N LEU A 108 -37.29 52.27 19.73
CA LEU A 108 -36.21 51.37 20.15
C LEU A 108 -36.86 50.15 20.78
N SER A 109 -36.50 48.96 20.29
CA SER A 109 -37.00 47.70 20.80
C SER A 109 -35.85 46.81 21.24
N LEU A 110 -35.93 46.26 22.44
CA LEU A 110 -35.07 45.20 22.96
C LEU A 110 -35.91 43.93 23.05
N ASN A 111 -35.43 42.84 22.44
CA ASN A 111 -36.02 41.52 22.54
C ASN A 111 -34.95 40.52 22.98
N GLN A 112 -35.20 39.77 24.05
CA GLN A 112 -34.30 38.75 24.55
C GLN A 112 -35.06 37.45 24.79
N MET A 113 -34.63 36.38 24.11
CA MET A 113 -35.13 35.04 24.39
C MET A 113 -34.62 34.59 25.77
N ILE A 114 -35.55 34.20 26.64
CA ILE A 114 -35.25 33.62 27.96
C ILE A 114 -35.30 32.09 27.87
N PHE A 115 -36.29 31.56 27.16
CA PHE A 115 -36.45 30.13 26.93
C PHE A 115 -37.16 29.86 25.60
N ASP A 116 -36.69 28.88 24.85
CA ASP A 116 -37.25 28.54 23.53
C ASP A 116 -37.48 27.03 23.35
N GLY A 117 -37.66 26.28 24.45
CA GLY A 117 -37.75 24.82 24.38
C GLY A 117 -36.40 24.12 24.17
N PHE A 118 -35.29 24.81 24.50
CA PHE A 118 -33.92 24.38 24.23
C PHE A 118 -33.55 24.33 22.74
N ALA A 119 -34.31 24.98 21.85
CA ALA A 119 -34.01 24.99 20.42
C ALA A 119 -32.62 25.58 20.15
N THR A 120 -32.32 26.76 20.70
CA THR A 120 -31.03 27.44 20.52
C THR A 120 -29.88 26.63 21.12
N ARG A 121 -30.10 25.98 22.27
CA ARG A 121 -29.08 25.12 22.90
C ARG A 121 -28.72 23.92 22.03
N ASN A 122 -29.73 23.25 21.48
CA ASN A 122 -29.52 22.10 20.60
C ASN A 122 -28.97 22.54 19.23
N GLU A 123 -29.32 23.73 18.76
CA GLU A 123 -28.76 24.31 17.53
C GLU A 123 -27.25 24.58 17.67
N VAL A 124 -26.82 25.15 18.80
CA VAL A 124 -25.39 25.30 19.08
C VAL A 124 -24.67 23.95 19.09
N ARG A 125 -25.24 22.93 19.73
CA ARG A 125 -24.67 21.57 19.74
C ARG A 125 -24.62 20.93 18.35
N ARG A 126 -25.66 21.15 17.54
CA ARG A 126 -25.70 20.73 16.13
C ARG A 126 -24.55 21.35 15.35
N LEU A 127 -24.36 22.66 15.50
CA LEU A 127 -23.30 23.40 14.80
C LEU A 127 -21.90 23.05 15.32
N ASP A 128 -21.75 22.75 16.62
CA ASP A 128 -20.50 22.22 17.17
C ASP A 128 -20.12 20.91 16.46
N LYS A 129 -21.09 20.00 16.26
CA LYS A 129 -20.88 18.76 15.48
C LYS A 129 -20.65 19.03 14.00
N ALA A 130 -21.38 19.96 13.39
CA ALA A 130 -21.17 20.36 11.99
C ALA A 130 -19.77 20.96 11.76
N LYS A 131 -19.22 21.73 12.71
CA LYS A 131 -17.83 22.21 12.67
C LYS A 131 -16.83 21.05 12.65
N LEU A 132 -17.06 20.00 13.44
CA LEU A 132 -16.22 18.79 13.42
C LEU A 132 -16.29 18.05 12.09
N VAL A 133 -17.46 17.98 11.45
CA VAL A 133 -17.58 17.45 10.08
C VAL A 133 -16.68 18.23 9.13
N ARG A 134 -16.71 19.58 9.16
CA ARG A 134 -15.84 20.42 8.32
C ARG A 134 -14.35 20.28 8.64
N TYR A 135 -14.01 20.04 9.90
CA TYR A 135 -12.64 19.74 10.32
C TYR A 135 -12.13 18.45 9.68
N TYR A 136 -12.91 17.37 9.74
CA TYR A 136 -12.51 16.09 9.15
C TYR A 136 -12.53 16.12 7.61
N GLU A 137 -13.44 16.88 6.98
CA GLU A 137 -13.39 17.12 5.53
C GLU A 137 -12.12 17.89 5.11
N LEU A 138 -11.63 18.82 5.93
CA LEU A 138 -10.35 19.51 5.70
C LEU A 138 -9.17 18.53 5.80
N LEU A 139 -9.17 17.65 6.81
CA LEU A 139 -8.14 16.62 6.96
C LEU A 139 -8.16 15.63 5.79
N ASP A 140 -9.34 15.18 5.36
CA ASP A 140 -9.49 14.30 4.20
C ASP A 140 -8.93 14.92 2.91
N ALA A 141 -9.30 16.18 2.64
CA ALA A 141 -8.76 16.92 1.50
C ALA A 141 -7.22 17.07 1.58
N SER A 142 -6.69 17.29 2.79
CA SER A 142 -5.25 17.40 3.01
C SER A 142 -4.51 16.08 2.77
N GLU A 143 -5.05 14.94 3.23
CA GLU A 143 -4.52 13.59 2.97
C GLU A 143 -4.54 13.28 1.46
N ASN A 144 -5.63 13.60 0.77
CA ASN A 144 -5.79 13.37 -0.67
C ASN A 144 -4.79 14.20 -1.50
N ILE A 145 -4.62 15.50 -1.18
CA ILE A 145 -3.66 16.36 -1.87
C ILE A 145 -2.21 15.94 -1.56
N ALA A 146 -1.91 15.52 -0.33
CA ALA A 146 -0.60 14.97 0.01
C ALA A 146 -0.27 13.72 -0.82
N LEU A 147 -1.26 12.82 -1.00
CA LEU A 147 -1.12 11.62 -1.82
C LEU A 147 -0.97 11.96 -3.31
N GLU A 148 -1.76 12.90 -3.83
CA GLU A 148 -1.68 13.34 -5.24
C GLU A 148 -0.32 13.96 -5.54
N ALA A 149 0.18 14.84 -4.67
CA ALA A 149 1.49 15.47 -4.82
C ALA A 149 2.62 14.43 -4.76
N SER A 150 2.53 13.47 -3.83
CA SER A 150 3.49 12.38 -3.72
C SER A 150 3.47 11.50 -4.98
N ARG A 151 2.29 11.17 -5.51
CA ARG A 151 2.15 10.42 -6.76
C ARG A 151 2.75 11.16 -7.94
N ALA A 152 2.46 12.45 -8.09
CA ALA A 152 3.00 13.26 -9.17
C ALA A 152 4.53 13.33 -9.11
N TYR A 153 5.11 13.39 -7.91
CA TYR A 153 6.56 13.32 -7.74
C TYR A 153 7.14 11.95 -8.13
N LEU A 154 6.50 10.86 -7.71
CA LEU A 154 6.92 9.51 -8.11
C LEU A 154 6.81 9.28 -9.62
N ASP A 155 5.79 9.86 -10.27
CA ASP A 155 5.68 9.84 -11.73
C ASP A 155 6.87 10.56 -12.38
N VAL A 156 7.29 11.74 -11.88
CA VAL A 156 8.50 12.42 -12.37
C VAL A 156 9.75 11.56 -12.18
N LEU A 157 9.93 10.93 -11.02
CA LEU A 157 11.07 10.03 -10.79
C LEU A 157 11.04 8.84 -11.76
N ARG A 158 9.88 8.20 -11.94
CA ARG A 158 9.68 7.11 -12.89
C ARG A 158 10.14 7.52 -14.29
N TYR A 159 9.63 8.63 -14.82
CA TYR A 159 9.96 9.06 -16.18
C TYR A 159 11.38 9.61 -16.33
N ARG A 160 12.02 10.11 -15.27
CA ARG A 160 13.47 10.39 -15.29
C ARG A 160 14.28 9.11 -15.49
N PHE A 161 13.96 8.05 -14.75
CA PHE A 161 14.63 6.76 -14.91
C PHE A 161 14.34 6.13 -16.29
N LEU A 162 13.10 6.18 -16.77
CA LEU A 162 12.75 5.66 -18.10
C LEU A 162 13.43 6.45 -19.22
N ASN A 163 13.53 7.78 -19.09
CA ASN A 163 14.26 8.61 -20.03
C ASN A 163 15.75 8.27 -20.04
N ASN A 164 16.40 8.13 -18.86
CA ASN A 164 17.80 7.70 -18.78
C ASN A 164 18.02 6.33 -19.45
N LEU A 165 17.10 5.37 -19.26
CA LEU A 165 17.16 4.08 -19.93
C LEU A 165 17.01 4.20 -21.46
N ALA A 166 16.18 5.13 -21.94
CA ALA A 166 16.02 5.41 -23.36
C ALA A 166 17.26 6.10 -23.96
N GLU A 167 17.90 7.02 -23.23
CA GLU A 167 19.16 7.64 -23.60
C GLU A 167 20.28 6.60 -23.74
N ASP A 168 20.44 5.73 -22.74
CA ASP A 168 21.42 4.64 -22.76
C ASP A 168 21.18 3.70 -23.96
N ASN A 169 19.91 3.35 -24.23
CA ASN A 169 19.54 2.50 -25.35
C ASN A 169 19.84 3.15 -26.71
N TYR A 170 19.55 4.45 -26.86
CA TYR A 170 19.91 5.22 -28.05
C TYR A 170 21.43 5.24 -28.27
N VAL A 171 22.21 5.53 -27.22
CA VAL A 171 23.67 5.55 -27.29
C VAL A 171 24.23 4.19 -27.71
N GLN A 172 23.71 3.09 -27.14
CA GLN A 172 24.13 1.73 -27.49
C GLN A 172 23.82 1.40 -28.95
N HIS A 173 22.58 1.61 -29.41
CA HIS A 173 22.22 1.31 -30.81
C HIS A 173 22.95 2.21 -31.81
N LYS A 174 23.20 3.47 -31.47
CA LYS A 174 23.99 4.38 -32.32
C LYS A 174 25.43 3.91 -32.44
N ALA A 175 26.05 3.51 -31.33
CA ALA A 175 27.41 2.97 -31.34
C ALA A 175 27.50 1.69 -32.18
N THR A 176 26.55 0.76 -32.03
CA THR A 176 26.48 -0.48 -32.83
C THR A 176 26.28 -0.21 -34.31
N TYR A 177 25.37 0.71 -34.67
CA TYR A 177 25.14 1.09 -36.07
C TYR A 177 26.39 1.69 -36.73
N GLU A 178 27.08 2.60 -36.05
CA GLU A 178 28.33 3.20 -36.52
C GLU A 178 29.46 2.17 -36.70
N GLN A 179 29.55 1.18 -35.80
CA GLN A 179 30.49 0.07 -35.95
C GLN A 179 30.18 -0.79 -37.18
N LEU A 180 28.90 -1.05 -37.45
CA LEU A 180 28.47 -1.83 -38.61
C LEU A 180 28.66 -1.09 -39.93
N ILE A 181 28.51 0.23 -39.97
CA ILE A 181 28.89 1.06 -41.12
C ILE A 181 30.36 0.82 -41.47
N ARG A 182 31.26 0.97 -40.49
CA ARG A 182 32.71 0.79 -40.70
C ARG A 182 33.04 -0.63 -41.18
N ARG A 183 32.43 -1.66 -40.58
CA ARG A 183 32.65 -3.07 -40.99
C ARG A 183 32.14 -3.35 -42.41
N THR A 184 30.99 -2.79 -42.77
CA THR A 184 30.37 -2.97 -44.11
C THR A 184 31.16 -2.23 -45.19
N GLN A 185 31.60 -0.99 -44.92
CA GLN A 185 32.47 -0.23 -45.82
C GLN A 185 33.83 -0.91 -46.04
N SER A 186 34.34 -1.63 -45.04
CA SER A 186 35.56 -2.44 -45.15
C SER A 186 35.35 -3.77 -45.89
N GLY A 187 34.13 -4.08 -46.34
CA GLY A 187 33.79 -5.30 -47.06
C GLY A 187 33.63 -6.56 -46.19
N VAL A 188 33.75 -6.44 -44.86
CA VAL A 188 33.70 -7.57 -43.91
C VAL A 188 32.32 -7.72 -43.26
N GLY A 189 31.44 -6.71 -43.41
CA GLY A 189 30.09 -6.68 -42.84
C GLY A 189 28.97 -7.13 -43.80
N ARG A 190 27.88 -7.68 -43.25
CA ARG A 190 26.67 -8.04 -44.01
C ARG A 190 25.75 -6.81 -44.13
N ARG A 191 25.26 -6.51 -45.34
CA ARG A 191 24.34 -5.38 -45.57
C ARG A 191 23.03 -5.50 -44.78
N VAL A 192 22.51 -6.72 -44.60
CA VAL A 192 21.27 -6.96 -43.85
C VAL A 192 21.43 -6.56 -42.37
N ASP A 193 22.58 -6.84 -41.77
CA ASP A 193 22.87 -6.48 -40.38
C ASP A 193 22.88 -4.95 -40.19
N LEU A 194 23.37 -4.21 -41.19
CA LEU A 194 23.35 -2.74 -41.21
C LEU A 194 21.92 -2.19 -41.24
N GLU A 195 21.07 -2.70 -42.14
CA GLU A 195 19.66 -2.27 -42.22
C GLU A 195 18.90 -2.59 -40.92
N GLN A 196 19.16 -3.77 -40.33
CA GLN A 196 18.54 -4.17 -39.08
C GLN A 196 18.97 -3.29 -37.90
N ALA A 197 20.25 -2.95 -37.81
CA ALA A 197 20.75 -2.01 -36.80
C ALA A 197 20.19 -0.60 -37.01
N GLY A 198 20.05 -0.16 -38.27
CA GLY A 198 19.40 1.12 -38.61
C GLY A 198 17.95 1.17 -38.14
N SER A 199 17.19 0.09 -38.34
CA SER A 199 15.82 -0.04 -37.82
C SER A 199 15.76 0.03 -36.29
N ARG A 200 16.68 -0.64 -35.57
CA ARG A 200 16.75 -0.57 -34.10
C ARG A 200 17.12 0.82 -33.59
N LEU A 201 18.04 1.52 -34.26
CA LEU A 201 18.40 2.89 -33.93
C LEU A 201 17.20 3.85 -34.10
N ALA A 202 16.46 3.73 -35.20
CA ALA A 202 15.24 4.54 -35.42
C ALA A 202 14.18 4.29 -34.33
N LEU A 203 14.00 3.03 -33.91
CA LEU A 203 13.10 2.70 -32.79
C LEU A 203 13.59 3.30 -31.45
N ALA A 204 14.89 3.27 -31.21
CA ALA A 204 15.48 3.87 -30.01
C ALA A 204 15.26 5.39 -29.97
N GLU A 205 15.41 6.08 -31.11
CA GLU A 205 15.16 7.51 -31.24
C GLU A 205 13.67 7.87 -31.05
N LEU A 206 12.75 7.05 -31.57
CA LEU A 206 11.32 7.18 -31.32
C LEU A 206 11.00 7.04 -29.82
N ASN A 207 11.56 6.03 -29.15
CA ASN A 207 11.37 5.81 -27.72
C ASN A 207 11.93 6.97 -26.90
N LEU A 208 13.13 7.45 -27.21
CA LEU A 208 13.74 8.60 -26.54
C LEU A 208 12.88 9.86 -26.67
N THR A 209 12.37 10.13 -27.87
CA THR A 209 11.47 11.28 -28.10
C THR A 209 10.18 11.15 -27.29
N THR A 210 9.63 9.94 -27.21
CA THR A 210 8.41 9.64 -26.44
C THR A 210 8.63 9.80 -24.94
N GLU A 211 9.73 9.27 -24.38
CA GLU A 211 10.00 9.39 -22.95
C GLU A 211 10.34 10.83 -22.53
N ASN A 212 10.98 11.62 -23.41
CA ASN A 212 11.17 13.05 -23.19
C ASN A 212 9.83 13.81 -23.11
N ALA A 213 8.89 13.51 -24.02
CA ALA A 213 7.55 14.09 -23.98
C ALA A 213 6.78 13.68 -22.72
N ASN A 214 6.84 12.39 -22.34
CA ASN A 214 6.21 11.91 -21.12
C ASN A 214 6.79 12.59 -19.87
N LEU A 215 8.12 12.73 -19.79
CA LEU A 215 8.80 13.40 -18.68
C LEU A 215 8.38 14.87 -18.57
N HIS A 216 8.26 15.56 -19.71
CA HIS A 216 7.73 16.92 -19.76
C HIS A 216 6.30 16.99 -19.17
N ASP A 217 5.40 16.12 -19.62
CA ASP A 217 4.00 16.13 -19.20
C ASP A 217 3.81 15.85 -17.70
N VAL A 218 4.54 14.86 -17.15
CA VAL A 218 4.47 14.58 -15.70
C VAL A 218 5.14 15.68 -14.88
N THR A 219 6.18 16.34 -15.41
CA THR A 219 6.81 17.50 -14.76
C THR A 219 5.82 18.67 -14.71
N ALA A 220 5.08 18.93 -15.80
CA ALA A 220 4.03 19.94 -15.82
C ALA A 220 2.90 19.62 -14.82
N ARG A 221 2.48 18.34 -14.72
CA ARG A 221 1.50 17.90 -13.71
C ARG A 221 1.99 18.14 -12.29
N TYR A 222 3.24 17.84 -11.99
CA TYR A 222 3.85 18.11 -10.69
C TYR A 222 3.88 19.61 -10.38
N MET A 223 4.31 20.43 -11.34
CA MET A 223 4.38 21.89 -11.18
C MET A 223 2.99 22.50 -10.93
N ARG A 224 1.93 21.98 -11.54
CA ARG A 224 0.55 22.40 -11.26
C ARG A 224 0.16 22.22 -9.79
N LEU A 225 0.67 21.18 -9.12
CA LEU A 225 0.32 20.83 -7.74
C LEU A 225 1.23 21.48 -6.69
N VAL A 226 2.54 21.53 -6.94
CA VAL A 226 3.55 21.92 -5.95
C VAL A 226 4.12 23.32 -6.21
N ASN A 227 3.87 23.87 -7.41
CA ASN A 227 4.33 25.19 -7.86
C ASN A 227 5.85 25.41 -7.75
N SER A 228 6.64 24.35 -7.96
CA SER A 228 8.12 24.40 -7.96
C SER A 228 8.67 23.29 -8.86
N GLN A 229 9.97 23.35 -9.17
CA GLN A 229 10.63 22.28 -9.93
C GLN A 229 10.80 21.02 -9.06
N PRO A 230 10.55 19.81 -9.58
CA PRO A 230 10.72 18.58 -8.82
C PRO A 230 12.20 18.34 -8.48
N PRO A 231 12.53 18.07 -7.19
CA PRO A 231 13.91 17.78 -6.78
C PRO A 231 14.41 16.48 -7.41
N SER A 232 15.72 16.34 -7.59
CA SER A 232 16.36 15.13 -8.17
C SER A 232 16.70 14.05 -7.13
N ILE A 233 16.15 14.15 -5.92
CA ILE A 233 16.39 13.18 -4.84
C ILE A 233 15.63 11.89 -5.17
N THR A 234 16.25 10.74 -4.98
CA THR A 234 15.65 9.41 -5.16
C THR A 234 15.75 8.64 -3.84
N PHE A 235 14.88 7.66 -3.64
CA PHE A 235 14.89 6.86 -2.40
C PHE A 235 14.32 5.46 -2.65
N PRO A 236 14.81 4.45 -1.91
CA PRO A 236 14.39 3.06 -2.11
C PRO A 236 13.00 2.79 -1.48
N PRO A 237 12.22 1.85 -2.04
CA PRO A 237 10.92 1.47 -1.48
C PRO A 237 10.98 0.99 -0.01
N ALA A 238 12.09 0.38 0.39
CA ALA A 238 12.31 -0.12 1.75
C ALA A 238 12.26 0.99 2.82
N LEU A 239 12.62 2.24 2.48
CA LEU A 239 12.58 3.37 3.40
C LEU A 239 11.13 3.68 3.82
N VAL A 240 10.21 3.67 2.86
CA VAL A 240 8.79 3.99 3.09
C VAL A 240 8.07 2.82 3.77
N GLY A 241 8.48 1.59 3.48
CA GLY A 241 7.86 0.37 4.01
C GLY A 241 8.06 0.08 5.50
N GLN A 242 8.92 0.82 6.22
CA GLN A 242 9.28 0.49 7.61
C GLN A 242 8.12 0.62 8.62
N LYS A 243 7.14 1.49 8.35
CA LYS A 243 5.97 1.72 9.23
C LYS A 243 4.66 1.15 8.65
N HIS A 244 4.76 0.24 7.68
CA HIS A 244 3.59 -0.42 7.12
C HIS A 244 3.02 -1.45 8.12
N PRO A 245 1.70 -1.53 8.33
CA PRO A 245 1.08 -2.53 9.21
C PRO A 245 1.45 -3.97 8.82
N ASN A 246 1.49 -4.88 9.79
CA ASN A 246 1.88 -6.27 9.54
C ASN A 246 0.73 -7.12 8.99
N THR A 247 -0.51 -6.75 9.31
CA THR A 247 -1.71 -7.46 8.87
C THR A 247 -2.76 -6.51 8.31
N GLN A 248 -3.65 -7.04 7.46
CA GLN A 248 -4.77 -6.28 6.90
C GLN A 248 -5.76 -5.88 8.00
N ALA A 249 -6.06 -6.77 8.96
CA ALA A 249 -6.88 -6.45 10.12
C ALA A 249 -6.31 -5.29 10.96
N GLU A 250 -4.99 -5.21 11.15
CA GLU A 250 -4.36 -4.08 11.85
C GLU A 250 -4.60 -2.76 11.09
N ALA A 251 -4.40 -2.76 9.77
CA ALA A 251 -4.66 -1.59 8.93
C ALA A 251 -6.13 -1.15 9.00
N LEU A 252 -7.07 -2.10 8.92
CA LEU A 252 -8.50 -1.84 9.05
C LEU A 252 -8.85 -1.29 10.44
N GLY A 253 -8.23 -1.80 11.51
CA GLY A 253 -8.41 -1.31 12.87
C GLY A 253 -7.95 0.14 13.06
N ILE A 254 -6.89 0.56 12.35
CA ILE A 254 -6.42 1.96 12.33
C ILE A 254 -7.41 2.83 11.54
N LEU A 255 -7.87 2.38 10.36
CA LEU A 255 -8.85 3.10 9.53
C LEU A 255 -10.09 3.47 10.32
N LEU A 256 -10.67 2.54 11.08
CA LEU A 256 -11.90 2.79 11.85
C LEU A 256 -11.77 3.88 12.92
N LYS A 257 -10.54 4.23 13.31
CA LYS A 257 -10.26 5.23 14.35
C LYS A 257 -9.71 6.54 13.80
N LYS A 258 -9.02 6.50 12.67
CA LYS A 258 -8.24 7.64 12.16
C LYS A 258 -8.69 8.16 10.80
N ASN A 259 -9.43 7.39 10.00
CA ASN A 259 -9.83 7.82 8.66
C ASN A 259 -10.76 9.05 8.72
N PRO A 260 -10.37 10.21 8.16
CA PRO A 260 -11.16 11.44 8.27
C PRO A 260 -12.53 11.37 7.61
N ALA A 261 -12.65 10.74 6.44
CA ALA A 261 -13.95 10.59 5.76
C ALA A 261 -14.97 9.82 6.61
N LEU A 262 -14.53 8.77 7.31
CA LEU A 262 -15.38 8.01 8.22
C LEU A 262 -15.75 8.81 9.47
N LEU A 263 -14.79 9.52 10.07
CA LEU A 263 -15.03 10.37 11.25
C LEU A 263 -15.99 11.53 10.92
N ALA A 264 -15.86 12.15 9.76
CA ALA A 264 -16.81 13.16 9.27
C ALA A 264 -18.24 12.59 9.18
N ALA A 265 -18.39 11.37 8.65
CA ALA A 265 -19.69 10.72 8.53
C ALA A 265 -20.31 10.40 9.91
N VAL A 266 -19.49 10.03 10.89
CA VAL A 266 -19.94 9.79 12.28
C VAL A 266 -20.41 11.08 12.94
N GLU A 267 -19.62 12.17 12.87
CA GLU A 267 -20.03 13.46 13.46
C GLU A 267 -21.29 14.03 12.78
N ASN A 268 -21.52 13.71 11.51
CA ASN A 268 -22.74 14.12 10.80
C ASN A 268 -24.01 13.41 11.30
N ILE A 269 -23.90 12.18 11.81
CA ILE A 269 -25.01 11.48 12.48
C ILE A 269 -25.38 12.21 13.78
N GLU A 270 -24.39 12.60 14.57
CA GLU A 270 -24.59 13.37 15.81
C GLU A 270 -25.19 14.75 15.53
N ALA A 271 -24.70 15.44 14.49
CA ALA A 271 -25.32 16.69 14.02
C ALA A 271 -26.80 16.47 13.64
N SER A 272 -27.10 15.40 12.89
CA SER A 272 -28.47 15.03 12.50
C SER A 272 -29.36 14.72 13.71
N GLN A 273 -28.80 14.15 14.78
CA GLN A 273 -29.52 13.89 16.03
C GLN A 273 -29.92 15.19 16.73
N TYR A 274 -28.99 16.15 16.89
CA TYR A 274 -29.33 17.44 17.47
C TYR A 274 -30.32 18.24 16.60
N ASP A 275 -30.29 18.04 15.28
CA ASP A 275 -31.27 18.62 14.36
C ASP A 275 -32.72 18.15 14.66
N ILE A 276 -32.91 16.88 15.03
CA ILE A 276 -34.21 16.35 15.51
C ILE A 276 -34.61 17.04 16.82
N ASP A 277 -33.67 17.19 17.76
CA ASP A 277 -33.94 17.79 19.06
C ASP A 277 -34.25 19.30 18.95
N VAL A 278 -33.72 20.00 17.94
CA VAL A 278 -34.16 21.35 17.58
C VAL A 278 -35.62 21.37 17.11
N ARG A 279 -36.07 20.37 16.32
CA ARG A 279 -37.48 20.31 15.88
C ARG A 279 -38.44 19.96 17.01
N ARG A 280 -38.01 19.17 17.99
CA ARG A 280 -38.78 18.85 19.20
C ARG A 280 -39.06 20.06 20.10
N ALA A 281 -38.22 21.08 20.03
CA ALA A 281 -38.44 22.32 20.78
C ALA A 281 -39.75 23.02 20.41
N ALA A 282 -40.31 22.77 19.21
CA ALA A 282 -41.60 23.31 18.79
C ALA A 282 -42.78 22.88 19.69
N TYR A 283 -42.63 21.80 20.46
CA TYR A 283 -43.64 21.31 21.41
C TYR A 283 -43.60 22.03 22.77
N SER A 284 -42.57 22.85 23.02
CA SER A 284 -42.39 23.58 24.28
C SER A 284 -42.85 25.04 24.16
N PRO A 285 -43.26 25.68 25.27
CA PRO A 285 -43.51 27.11 25.28
C PRO A 285 -42.22 27.90 25.08
N LYS A 286 -42.33 29.09 24.49
CA LYS A 286 -41.26 30.09 24.40
C LYS A 286 -41.54 31.23 25.35
N LEU A 287 -40.52 31.74 26.01
CA LEU A 287 -40.56 32.89 26.91
C LEU A 287 -39.56 33.94 26.40
N ASP A 288 -40.08 35.10 26.02
CA ASP A 288 -39.30 36.26 25.60
C ASP A 288 -39.46 37.41 26.59
N PHE A 289 -38.38 38.13 26.86
CA PHE A 289 -38.43 39.46 27.47
C PHE A 289 -38.41 40.52 26.37
N ARG A 290 -39.43 41.39 26.36
CA ARG A 290 -39.58 42.47 25.38
C ARG A 290 -39.67 43.80 26.08
N ALA A 291 -38.84 44.75 25.66
CA ALA A 291 -38.93 46.13 26.09
C ALA A 291 -38.95 47.04 24.86
N ARG A 292 -39.80 48.06 24.84
CA ARG A 292 -39.81 49.06 23.77
C ARG A 292 -40.08 50.45 24.31
N THR A 293 -39.41 51.44 23.72
CA THR A 293 -39.75 52.86 23.84
C THR A 293 -40.15 53.37 22.47
N ASP A 294 -41.36 53.91 22.37
CA ASP A 294 -41.91 54.53 21.16
C ASP A 294 -42.10 56.02 21.45
N ASN A 295 -41.42 56.86 20.68
CA ASN A 295 -41.64 58.30 20.69
C ASN A 295 -42.15 58.70 19.30
N THR A 296 -43.40 59.18 19.25
CA THR A 296 -44.06 59.58 18.02
C THR A 296 -44.71 60.95 18.19
N THR A 297 -44.51 61.83 17.22
CA THR A 297 -45.21 63.12 17.13
C THR A 297 -46.51 62.98 16.34
N ASN A 298 -47.54 63.74 16.74
CA ASN A 298 -48.85 63.77 16.11
C ASN A 298 -49.52 62.39 16.00
N TYR A 299 -49.36 61.53 17.01
CA TYR A 299 -49.88 60.15 16.98
C TYR A 299 -51.41 60.16 16.82
N GLN A 300 -51.92 59.49 15.78
CA GLN A 300 -53.35 59.47 15.43
C GLN A 300 -53.98 60.87 15.26
N GLY A 301 -53.20 61.86 14.81
CA GLY A 301 -53.68 63.22 14.55
C GLY A 301 -53.72 64.13 15.78
N ILE A 302 -53.39 63.62 16.97
CA ILE A 302 -53.34 64.42 18.20
C ILE A 302 -52.02 65.18 18.26
N THR A 303 -52.08 66.51 18.16
CA THR A 303 -50.87 67.36 18.19
C THR A 303 -50.05 67.17 19.46
N GLY A 304 -48.75 66.94 19.30
CA GLY A 304 -47.78 66.79 20.39
C GLY A 304 -47.00 65.48 20.35
N ASP A 305 -46.15 65.30 21.35
CA ASP A 305 -45.27 64.14 21.47
C ASP A 305 -45.91 63.07 22.34
N ARG A 306 -45.93 61.83 21.83
CA ARG A 306 -46.36 60.66 22.58
C ARG A 306 -45.16 59.78 22.88
N VAL A 307 -44.87 59.60 24.17
CA VAL A 307 -43.89 58.61 24.65
C VAL A 307 -44.63 57.42 25.23
N ASN A 308 -44.30 56.22 24.76
CA ASN A 308 -44.92 54.98 25.21
C ASN A 308 -43.85 53.90 25.46
N ASN A 309 -43.64 53.62 26.75
CA ASN A 309 -42.67 52.63 27.23
C ASN A 309 -43.40 51.37 27.67
N VAL A 310 -42.98 50.21 27.18
CA VAL A 310 -43.56 48.91 27.53
C VAL A 310 -42.41 47.96 27.87
N ALA A 311 -42.55 47.22 28.96
CA ALA A 311 -41.69 46.09 29.30
C ALA A 311 -42.58 44.91 29.70
N GLU A 312 -42.41 43.78 29.03
CA GLU A 312 -43.29 42.62 29.17
C GLU A 312 -42.52 41.30 29.04
N LEU A 313 -43.02 40.27 29.72
CA LEU A 313 -42.63 38.89 29.52
C LEU A 313 -43.72 38.21 28.70
N VAL A 314 -43.37 37.69 27.52
CA VAL A 314 -44.33 37.10 26.59
C VAL A 314 -44.10 35.60 26.52
N VAL A 315 -45.11 34.83 26.93
CA VAL A 315 -45.14 33.39 26.73
C VAL A 315 -45.91 33.07 25.45
N THR A 316 -45.26 32.42 24.50
CA THR A 316 -45.89 31.93 23.26
C THR A 316 -45.82 30.42 23.25
N TRP A 317 -46.97 29.75 23.21
CA TRP A 317 -47.04 28.28 23.12
C TRP A 317 -47.91 27.85 21.96
N ASN A 318 -47.31 27.15 21.01
CA ASN A 318 -48.02 26.48 19.93
C ASN A 318 -48.66 25.19 20.48
N LEU A 319 -49.97 25.20 20.71
CA LEU A 319 -50.71 24.03 21.18
C LEU A 319 -51.03 23.04 20.04
N PHE A 320 -51.25 23.54 18.83
CA PHE A 320 -51.57 22.72 17.66
C PHE A 320 -51.29 23.46 16.35
N ASN A 321 -50.39 22.91 15.53
CA ASN A 321 -50.01 23.46 14.22
C ASN A 321 -50.41 22.53 13.07
N GLY A 322 -51.65 22.02 13.09
CA GLY A 322 -52.20 21.18 12.03
C GLY A 322 -51.42 19.88 11.77
N GLY A 323 -50.71 19.34 12.77
CA GLY A 323 -49.84 18.16 12.62
C GLY A 323 -48.48 18.42 11.95
N SER A 324 -48.20 19.65 11.52
CA SER A 324 -46.96 20.00 10.80
C SER A 324 -45.70 19.72 11.61
N ASP A 325 -45.71 19.97 12.92
CA ASP A 325 -44.54 19.73 13.78
C ASP A 325 -44.19 18.24 13.86
N ARG A 326 -45.20 17.38 13.93
CA ARG A 326 -45.02 15.91 13.91
C ARG A 326 -44.48 15.42 12.57
N ALA A 327 -44.98 15.95 11.46
CA ALA A 327 -44.47 15.63 10.14
C ALA A 327 -43.01 16.10 9.97
N ARG A 328 -42.67 17.26 10.51
CA ARG A 328 -41.30 17.80 10.51
C ARG A 328 -40.35 16.98 11.38
N GLU A 329 -40.76 16.55 12.57
CA GLU A 329 -39.94 15.64 13.38
C GLU A 329 -39.64 14.34 12.61
N LYS A 330 -40.67 13.70 12.04
CA LYS A 330 -40.50 12.49 11.21
C LYS A 330 -39.58 12.71 10.01
N GLN A 331 -39.70 13.86 9.33
CA GLN A 331 -38.80 14.21 8.22
C GLN A 331 -37.33 14.22 8.65
N TYR A 332 -37.02 14.80 9.83
CA TYR A 332 -35.65 14.86 10.33
C TYR A 332 -35.15 13.51 10.87
N ILE A 333 -36.05 12.64 11.34
CA ILE A 333 -35.71 11.23 11.62
C ILE A 333 -35.22 10.54 10.34
N GLU A 334 -35.93 10.71 9.21
CA GLU A 334 -35.47 10.14 7.93
C GLU A 334 -34.16 10.77 7.44
N ARG A 335 -33.93 12.06 7.68
CA ARG A 335 -32.62 12.68 7.39
C ARG A 335 -31.48 12.07 8.22
N LYS A 336 -31.74 11.68 9.47
CA LYS A 336 -30.77 10.94 10.28
C LYS A 336 -30.51 9.54 9.68
N ASN A 337 -31.55 8.86 9.18
CA ASN A 337 -31.38 7.57 8.48
C ASN A 337 -30.49 7.72 7.23
N ILE A 338 -30.67 8.79 6.44
CA ILE A 338 -29.77 9.10 5.31
C ILE A 338 -28.31 9.23 5.79
N SER A 339 -28.07 9.91 6.91
CA SER A 339 -26.72 10.04 7.49
C SER A 339 -26.14 8.69 7.94
N LEU A 340 -26.97 7.79 8.48
CA LEU A 340 -26.56 6.42 8.82
C LEU A 340 -26.16 5.61 7.58
N ASP A 341 -26.94 5.71 6.50
CA ASP A 341 -26.68 5.04 5.22
C ASP A 341 -25.41 5.57 4.55
N LEU A 342 -25.21 6.89 4.56
CA LEU A 342 -24.00 7.52 4.03
C LEU A 342 -22.75 7.12 4.84
N ARG A 343 -22.86 6.96 6.15
CA ARG A 343 -21.77 6.42 7.00
C ARG A 343 -21.47 4.95 6.68
N GLU A 344 -22.49 4.13 6.41
CA GLU A 344 -22.29 2.74 5.98
C GLU A 344 -21.61 2.66 4.60
N LYS A 345 -22.00 3.54 3.67
CA LYS A 345 -21.32 3.69 2.38
C LYS A 345 -19.86 4.09 2.58
N ALA A 346 -19.60 5.14 3.37
CA ALA A 346 -18.25 5.60 3.65
C ALA A 346 -17.37 4.50 4.26
N CYS A 347 -17.90 3.69 5.18
CA CYS A 347 -17.15 2.55 5.68
C CYS A 347 -16.82 1.54 4.56
N ARG A 348 -17.81 1.09 3.77
CA ARG A 348 -17.56 0.09 2.72
C ARG A 348 -16.57 0.57 1.67
N ASP A 349 -16.70 1.80 1.22
CA ASP A 349 -15.80 2.41 0.23
C ASP A 349 -14.37 2.51 0.77
N THR A 350 -14.18 3.06 1.98
CA THR A 350 -12.85 3.20 2.58
C THR A 350 -12.20 1.85 2.91
N ARG A 351 -12.97 0.86 3.36
CA ARG A 351 -12.48 -0.52 3.56
C ARG A 351 -12.00 -1.14 2.26
N GLN A 352 -12.75 -1.02 1.17
CA GLN A 352 -12.34 -1.53 -0.14
C GLN A 352 -11.04 -0.86 -0.59
N THR A 353 -10.98 0.48 -0.54
CA THR A 353 -9.79 1.24 -0.94
C THR A 353 -8.55 0.83 -0.16
N LEU A 354 -8.65 0.68 1.16
CA LEU A 354 -7.54 0.23 1.99
C LEU A 354 -7.16 -1.23 1.72
N ALA A 355 -8.13 -2.14 1.59
CA ALA A 355 -7.88 -3.55 1.31
C ALA A 355 -7.11 -3.75 0.00
N ILE A 356 -7.47 -3.00 -1.05
CA ILE A 356 -6.77 -3.02 -2.34
C ILE A 356 -5.35 -2.48 -2.18
N ALA A 357 -5.18 -1.29 -1.57
CA ALA A 357 -3.87 -0.68 -1.38
C ALA A 357 -2.92 -1.56 -0.56
N TYR A 358 -3.43 -2.20 0.49
CA TYR A 358 -2.66 -3.12 1.34
C TYR A 358 -2.26 -4.39 0.57
N ASN A 359 -3.17 -4.98 -0.21
CA ASN A 359 -2.86 -6.16 -1.02
C ASN A 359 -1.82 -5.84 -2.11
N ASP A 360 -1.91 -4.66 -2.73
CA ASP A 360 -0.95 -4.18 -3.73
C ASP A 360 0.48 -4.14 -3.18
N VAL A 361 0.68 -3.74 -1.92
CA VAL A 361 2.00 -3.78 -1.27
C VAL A 361 2.58 -5.20 -1.27
N GLY A 362 1.79 -6.19 -0.86
CA GLY A 362 2.21 -7.60 -0.85
C GLY A 362 2.55 -8.11 -2.25
N ARG A 363 1.68 -7.83 -3.23
CA ARG A 363 1.87 -8.20 -4.64
C ARG A 363 3.13 -7.56 -5.24
N LEU A 364 3.32 -6.26 -5.05
CA LEU A 364 4.45 -5.51 -5.61
C LEU A 364 5.78 -5.87 -4.96
N ARG A 365 5.79 -6.22 -3.65
CA ARG A 365 6.99 -6.77 -2.98
C ARG A 365 7.45 -8.07 -3.64
N GLN A 366 6.53 -9.00 -3.91
CA GLN A 366 6.85 -10.25 -4.60
C GLN A 366 7.31 -9.99 -6.04
N GLN A 367 6.58 -9.12 -6.76
CA GLN A 367 6.90 -8.76 -8.14
C GLN A 367 8.29 -8.13 -8.26
N SER A 368 8.70 -7.27 -7.32
CA SER A 368 10.03 -6.67 -7.29
C SER A 368 11.12 -7.75 -7.21
N GLY A 369 10.95 -8.76 -6.36
CA GLY A 369 11.87 -9.90 -6.27
C GLY A 369 12.02 -10.68 -7.59
N PHE A 370 10.91 -10.92 -8.29
CA PHE A 370 10.92 -11.64 -9.57
C PHE A 370 11.55 -10.82 -10.71
N VAL A 371 11.19 -9.54 -10.82
CA VAL A 371 11.73 -8.67 -11.88
C VAL A 371 13.22 -8.40 -11.67
N ASN A 372 13.67 -8.21 -10.44
CA ASN A 372 15.11 -8.06 -10.14
C ASN A 372 15.90 -9.32 -10.51
N SER A 373 15.32 -10.50 -10.27
CA SER A 373 15.92 -11.77 -10.69
C SER A 373 15.99 -11.89 -12.22
N GLN A 374 14.94 -11.46 -12.92
CA GLN A 374 14.90 -11.44 -14.38
C GLN A 374 15.95 -10.50 -14.97
N VAL A 375 16.08 -9.27 -14.44
CA VAL A 375 17.10 -8.30 -14.87
C VAL A 375 18.50 -8.91 -14.71
N SER A 376 18.82 -9.48 -13.55
CA SER A 376 20.14 -10.09 -13.30
C SER A 376 20.44 -11.26 -14.25
N GLN A 377 19.44 -12.06 -14.63
CA GLN A 377 19.63 -13.16 -15.58
C GLN A 377 19.84 -12.64 -17.01
N LEU A 378 19.04 -11.65 -17.43
CA LEU A 378 19.15 -11.04 -18.77
C LEU A 378 20.46 -10.27 -18.94
N GLU A 379 21.00 -9.65 -17.88
CA GLU A 379 22.33 -9.02 -17.93
C GLU A 379 23.42 -10.04 -18.25
N LYS A 380 23.42 -11.19 -17.56
CA LYS A 380 24.37 -12.28 -17.83
C LYS A 380 24.22 -12.84 -19.23
N THR A 381 22.99 -13.02 -19.70
CA THR A 381 22.73 -13.51 -21.06
C THR A 381 23.22 -12.50 -22.10
N ARG A 382 22.95 -11.21 -21.91
CA ARG A 382 23.40 -10.12 -22.79
C ARG A 382 24.91 -10.10 -22.86
N ASP A 383 25.60 -10.17 -21.72
CA ASP A 383 27.07 -10.15 -21.66
C ASP A 383 27.66 -11.36 -22.40
N ALA A 384 27.13 -12.57 -22.16
CA ALA A 384 27.57 -13.78 -22.87
C ALA A 384 27.31 -13.72 -24.39
N TYR A 385 26.17 -13.16 -24.80
CA TYR A 385 25.85 -13.01 -26.23
C TYR A 385 26.72 -11.96 -26.91
N ARG A 386 27.09 -10.91 -26.19
CA ARG A 386 28.04 -9.89 -26.67
C ARG A 386 29.40 -10.52 -26.93
N ASP A 387 29.93 -11.28 -25.97
CA ASP A 387 31.21 -11.98 -26.12
C ASP A 387 31.20 -12.95 -27.32
N GLN A 388 30.11 -13.72 -27.48
CA GLN A 388 29.94 -14.64 -28.62
C GLN A 388 29.79 -13.91 -29.96
N TYR A 389 29.11 -12.76 -29.98
CA TYR A 389 29.00 -11.94 -31.19
C TYR A 389 30.36 -11.35 -31.59
N ASP A 390 31.16 -10.90 -30.63
CA ASP A 390 32.49 -10.32 -30.88
C ASP A 390 33.46 -11.34 -31.49
N VAL A 391 33.33 -12.63 -31.16
CA VAL A 391 34.08 -13.75 -31.79
C VAL A 391 33.38 -14.39 -32.99
N GLY A 392 32.24 -13.85 -33.43
CA GLY A 392 31.50 -14.31 -34.61
C GLY A 392 30.71 -15.61 -34.45
N GLN A 393 30.47 -16.07 -33.22
CA GLN A 393 29.73 -17.31 -32.91
C GLN A 393 28.21 -17.11 -32.74
N ARG A 394 27.74 -15.85 -32.63
CA ARG A 394 26.32 -15.50 -32.47
C ARG A 394 25.89 -14.45 -33.49
N THR A 395 24.61 -14.41 -33.85
CA THR A 395 24.09 -13.40 -34.79
C THR A 395 23.88 -12.05 -34.10
N LEU A 396 23.93 -10.96 -34.87
CA LEU A 396 23.59 -9.62 -34.37
C LEU A 396 22.13 -9.55 -33.91
N LEU A 397 21.22 -10.26 -34.58
CA LEU A 397 19.81 -10.32 -34.22
C LEU A 397 19.62 -10.82 -32.80
N ASP A 398 20.29 -11.91 -32.43
CA ASP A 398 20.21 -12.46 -31.07
C ASP A 398 20.71 -11.49 -29.99
N LEU A 399 21.79 -10.75 -30.28
CA LEU A 399 22.32 -9.75 -29.36
C LEU A 399 21.34 -8.58 -29.19
N LEU A 400 20.83 -8.03 -30.29
CA LEU A 400 19.87 -6.92 -30.29
C LEU A 400 18.55 -7.32 -29.63
N ASP A 401 18.09 -8.56 -29.81
CA ASP A 401 16.87 -9.05 -29.17
C ASP A 401 17.06 -9.18 -27.66
N THR A 402 18.21 -9.70 -27.21
CA THR A 402 18.54 -9.80 -25.77
C THR A 402 18.69 -8.42 -25.12
N GLU A 403 19.25 -7.43 -25.83
CA GLU A 403 19.29 -6.03 -25.37
C GLU A 403 17.89 -5.43 -25.18
N ASN A 404 16.95 -5.73 -26.10
CA ASN A 404 15.56 -5.30 -25.97
C ASN A 404 14.84 -5.97 -24.79
N GLU A 405 15.06 -7.28 -24.57
CA GLU A 405 14.52 -7.98 -23.41
C GLU A 405 15.04 -7.38 -22.10
N LEU A 406 16.35 -7.07 -22.03
CA LEU A 406 16.94 -6.42 -20.87
C LEU A 406 16.37 -5.02 -20.64
N LEU A 407 16.20 -4.22 -21.69
CA LEU A 407 15.56 -2.90 -21.58
C LEU A 407 14.13 -3.03 -21.04
N ALA A 408 13.33 -3.95 -21.58
CA ALA A 408 11.95 -4.18 -21.13
C ALA A 408 11.90 -4.61 -19.65
N ALA A 409 12.81 -5.50 -19.23
CA ALA A 409 12.92 -5.94 -17.83
C ALA A 409 13.32 -4.79 -16.90
N ARG A 410 14.29 -3.94 -17.28
CA ARG A 410 14.70 -2.76 -16.50
C ARG A 410 13.58 -1.72 -16.39
N ARG A 411 12.82 -1.47 -17.46
CA ARG A 411 11.62 -0.61 -17.43
C ARG A 411 10.57 -1.16 -16.45
N SER A 412 10.34 -2.48 -16.47
CA SER A 412 9.45 -3.15 -15.51
C SER A 412 9.94 -2.96 -14.07
N ALA A 413 11.24 -3.08 -13.81
CA ALA A 413 11.82 -2.89 -12.47
C ALA A 413 11.55 -1.48 -11.92
N VAL A 414 11.83 -0.45 -12.74
CA VAL A 414 11.55 0.96 -12.40
C VAL A 414 10.07 1.17 -12.09
N ASN A 415 9.16 0.60 -12.89
CA ASN A 415 7.73 0.73 -12.67
C ASN A 415 7.31 0.08 -11.33
N VAL A 416 7.76 -1.15 -11.07
CA VAL A 416 7.42 -1.89 -9.86
C VAL A 416 7.93 -1.18 -8.60
N ASP A 417 9.13 -0.60 -8.63
CA ASP A 417 9.68 0.13 -7.49
C ASP A 417 8.87 1.40 -7.18
N MET A 418 8.51 2.18 -8.20
CA MET A 418 7.69 3.39 -8.03
C MET A 418 6.26 3.05 -7.60
N ASP A 419 5.69 1.98 -8.13
CA ASP A 419 4.36 1.48 -7.75
C ASP A 419 4.35 0.96 -6.31
N LEU A 420 5.43 0.30 -5.86
CA LEU A 420 5.55 -0.19 -4.48
C LEU A 420 5.60 0.98 -3.48
N ILE A 421 6.35 2.04 -3.80
CA ILE A 421 6.35 3.26 -2.99
C ILE A 421 4.95 3.86 -2.92
N LEU A 422 4.28 4.00 -4.07
CA LEU A 422 2.93 4.55 -4.12
C LEU A 422 1.92 3.70 -3.34
N ALA A 423 2.04 2.38 -3.37
CA ALA A 423 1.18 1.45 -2.62
C ALA A 423 1.32 1.65 -1.10
N TYR A 424 2.53 1.89 -0.58
CA TYR A 424 2.71 2.26 0.83
C TYR A 424 2.00 3.56 1.18
N LEU A 425 2.18 4.61 0.36
CA LEU A 425 1.55 5.91 0.61
C LEU A 425 0.02 5.83 0.53
N ARG A 426 -0.52 5.04 -0.42
CA ARG A 426 -1.95 4.75 -0.54
C ARG A 426 -2.49 4.02 0.69
N THR A 427 -1.73 3.09 1.26
CA THR A 427 -2.12 2.39 2.49
C THR A 427 -2.20 3.36 3.67
N HIS A 428 -1.21 4.25 3.82
CA HIS A 428 -1.23 5.28 4.86
C HIS A 428 -2.39 6.28 4.69
N ALA A 429 -2.66 6.73 3.47
CA ALA A 429 -3.79 7.60 3.16
C ALA A 429 -5.14 6.92 3.41
N GLY A 430 -5.29 5.66 3.01
CA GLY A 430 -6.49 4.86 3.29
C GLY A 430 -6.77 4.70 4.79
N MET A 431 -5.73 4.62 5.61
CA MET A 431 -5.84 4.64 7.08
C MET A 431 -6.11 6.03 7.67
N GLY A 432 -5.93 7.11 6.91
CA GLY A 432 -5.99 8.49 7.43
C GLY A 432 -4.75 8.88 8.22
N THR A 433 -3.58 8.38 7.84
CA THR A 433 -2.31 8.55 8.58
C THR A 433 -1.17 9.07 7.72
N LEU A 434 -1.41 9.45 6.46
CA LEU A 434 -0.34 9.88 5.57
C LEU A 434 0.31 11.17 6.08
N LEU A 435 -0.46 12.13 6.57
CA LEU A 435 0.08 13.38 7.09
C LEU A 435 0.97 13.13 8.32
N GLU A 436 0.50 12.28 9.25
CA GLU A 436 1.27 11.86 10.44
C GLU A 436 2.54 11.11 10.04
N PHE A 437 2.42 10.18 9.08
CA PHE A 437 3.54 9.40 8.56
C PHE A 437 4.63 10.32 7.98
N LEU A 438 4.25 11.27 7.12
CA LEU A 438 5.14 12.29 6.54
C LEU A 438 5.68 13.28 7.60
N GLY A 439 5.13 13.26 8.81
CA GLY A 439 5.51 14.17 9.89
C GLY A 439 5.12 15.61 9.59
N LEU A 440 3.99 15.79 8.92
CA LEU A 440 3.37 17.09 8.69
C LEU A 440 2.62 17.51 9.96
N GLU A 441 2.78 18.78 10.32
CA GLU A 441 1.98 19.38 11.37
C GLU A 441 0.60 19.71 10.81
N LYS A 442 -0.41 19.67 11.69
CA LYS A 442 -1.76 20.08 11.32
C LYS A 442 -1.76 21.58 10.99
N LEU A 443 -2.58 21.98 10.03
CA LEU A 443 -2.88 23.40 9.79
C LEU A 443 -3.32 24.07 11.10
N ASP A 444 -3.08 25.38 11.23
CA ASP A 444 -3.45 26.20 12.41
C ASP A 444 -4.96 26.12 12.70
N THR A 445 -5.31 25.08 13.44
CA THR A 445 -6.66 24.61 13.75
C THR A 445 -6.58 23.94 15.11
N GLU A 446 -7.52 24.29 15.99
CA GLU A 446 -7.64 23.61 17.28
C GLU A 446 -8.00 22.14 17.03
N THR A 447 -7.16 21.23 17.53
CA THR A 447 -7.48 19.80 17.48
C THR A 447 -8.62 19.54 18.47
N PRO A 448 -9.74 18.95 18.03
CA PRO A 448 -10.85 18.64 18.93
C PRO A 448 -10.41 17.77 20.11
N GLY A 449 -10.89 18.11 21.31
CA GLY A 449 -10.64 17.31 22.50
C GLY A 449 -11.38 15.97 22.45
N GLN A 450 -10.88 14.92 23.13
CA GLN A 450 -11.57 13.60 23.14
C GLN A 450 -13.02 13.66 23.62
N ASN A 451 -13.34 14.60 24.52
CA ASN A 451 -14.69 14.80 25.06
C ASN A 451 -15.63 15.51 24.07
N GLU A 452 -15.11 16.12 23.01
CA GLU A 452 -15.88 16.81 21.98
C GLU A 452 -16.29 15.87 20.84
N LEU A 453 -15.56 14.76 20.69
CA LEU A 453 -15.80 13.75 19.67
C LEU A 453 -17.01 12.89 20.00
N ALA A 454 -17.69 12.41 18.97
CA ALA A 454 -18.70 11.37 19.11
C ALA A 454 -18.07 10.11 19.72
N GLN A 455 -18.64 9.59 20.80
CA GLN A 455 -18.24 8.29 21.33
C GLN A 455 -18.96 7.21 20.54
N PHE A 456 -18.19 6.35 19.88
CA PHE A 456 -18.71 5.22 19.14
C PHE A 456 -17.86 3.98 19.39
N ASP A 457 -18.50 2.82 19.35
CA ASP A 457 -17.79 1.56 19.32
C ASP A 457 -17.35 1.28 17.87
N ALA A 458 -16.05 1.21 17.64
CA ALA A 458 -15.48 0.90 16.33
C ALA A 458 -15.98 -0.45 15.78
N SER A 459 -16.35 -1.39 16.64
CA SER A 459 -16.92 -2.68 16.22
C SER A 459 -18.34 -2.56 15.65
N GLN A 460 -19.07 -1.50 16.02
CA GLN A 460 -20.43 -1.21 15.55
C GLN A 460 -20.46 -0.35 14.28
N LEU A 461 -19.33 0.27 13.90
CA LEU A 461 -19.24 1.04 12.66
C LEU A 461 -19.36 0.14 11.44
N CYS A 462 -18.59 -0.95 11.45
CA CYS A 462 -18.56 -2.00 10.44
C CYS A 462 -17.54 -3.06 10.86
N ALA A 463 -17.93 -4.33 10.82
CA ALA A 463 -17.03 -5.42 11.20
C ALA A 463 -15.82 -5.47 10.25
N PRO A 464 -14.57 -5.48 10.77
CA PRO A 464 -13.36 -5.57 9.95
C PRO A 464 -13.22 -7.00 9.41
N GLU A 465 -14.04 -7.36 8.44
CA GLU A 465 -13.88 -8.61 7.72
C GLU A 465 -12.80 -8.43 6.65
N GLU A 466 -11.78 -9.28 6.71
CA GLU A 466 -10.69 -9.31 5.75
C GLU A 466 -11.14 -9.95 4.44
N VAL A 467 -10.72 -9.36 3.32
CA VAL A 467 -10.88 -9.99 2.01
C VAL A 467 -9.81 -11.07 1.88
N ARG A 468 -10.20 -12.35 2.05
CA ARG A 468 -9.28 -13.47 1.86
C ARG A 468 -9.05 -13.71 0.37
N VAL A 469 -7.84 -13.38 -0.10
CA VAL A 469 -7.37 -13.82 -1.41
C VAL A 469 -6.85 -15.25 -1.28
N ILE A 470 -7.39 -16.19 -2.07
CA ILE A 470 -6.86 -17.56 -2.13
C ILE A 470 -5.44 -17.47 -2.71
N ALA A 471 -4.43 -17.66 -1.86
CA ALA A 471 -3.05 -17.68 -2.29
C ALA A 471 -2.84 -18.85 -3.26
N THR A 472 -2.18 -18.59 -4.38
CA THR A 472 -1.80 -19.66 -5.30
C THR A 472 -0.67 -20.47 -4.65
N ASP A 473 -0.90 -21.77 -4.49
CA ASP A 473 0.11 -22.68 -3.96
C ASP A 473 1.24 -22.85 -4.99
N ARG A 474 2.34 -22.13 -4.77
CA ARG A 474 3.49 -22.16 -5.67
C ARG A 474 4.18 -23.51 -5.67
N GLU A 475 4.21 -24.19 -4.53
CA GLU A 475 4.82 -25.51 -4.41
C GLU A 475 4.02 -26.54 -5.22
N ALA A 476 2.69 -26.49 -5.17
CA ALA A 476 1.85 -27.31 -6.04
C ALA A 476 2.07 -27.02 -7.54
N LEU A 477 2.24 -25.75 -7.91
CA LEU A 477 2.56 -25.38 -9.30
C LEU A 477 3.94 -25.89 -9.74
N ASP A 478 4.94 -25.76 -8.89
CA ASP A 478 6.30 -26.22 -9.17
C ASP A 478 6.35 -27.75 -9.25
N ASN A 479 5.67 -28.47 -8.36
CA ASN A 479 5.48 -29.92 -8.43
C ASN A 479 4.80 -30.36 -9.72
N ARG A 480 3.77 -29.62 -10.15
CA ARG A 480 3.09 -29.87 -11.43
C ARG A 480 4.01 -29.62 -12.63
N ALA A 481 4.87 -28.61 -12.57
CA ALA A 481 5.86 -28.35 -13.61
C ALA A 481 6.90 -29.49 -13.69
N MET A 482 7.39 -29.97 -12.54
CA MET A 482 8.32 -31.11 -12.49
C MET A 482 7.69 -32.39 -13.04
N ALA A 483 6.45 -32.69 -12.67
CA ALA A 483 5.72 -33.83 -13.22
C ALA A 483 5.49 -33.73 -14.74
N ALA A 484 5.30 -32.52 -15.26
CA ALA A 484 5.17 -32.29 -16.71
C ALA A 484 6.49 -32.56 -17.44
N ILE A 485 7.63 -32.19 -16.86
CA ILE A 485 8.96 -32.51 -17.41
C ILE A 485 9.18 -34.03 -17.46
N GLU A 486 8.79 -34.76 -16.41
CA GLU A 486 8.89 -36.22 -16.39
C GLU A 486 8.00 -36.87 -17.44
N LYS A 487 6.80 -36.34 -17.67
CA LYS A 487 5.85 -36.83 -18.69
C LYS A 487 6.24 -36.45 -20.13
N GLY A 488 6.96 -35.34 -20.30
CA GLY A 488 7.39 -34.79 -21.59
C GLY A 488 8.73 -35.31 -22.10
N ARG A 489 9.44 -36.15 -21.33
CA ARG A 489 10.61 -36.86 -21.86
C ARG A 489 10.17 -37.76 -23.02
N PRO A 490 10.72 -37.60 -24.24
CA PRO A 490 10.47 -38.53 -25.31
C PRO A 490 10.90 -39.93 -24.84
N GLY A 491 9.98 -40.88 -24.89
CA GLY A 491 10.37 -42.29 -24.91
C GLY A 491 11.27 -42.45 -26.13
N VAL A 492 12.55 -42.75 -25.91
CA VAL A 492 13.49 -43.12 -26.96
C VAL A 492 12.83 -44.23 -27.80
N PRO A 493 12.55 -44.04 -29.10
CA PRO A 493 11.94 -45.08 -29.92
C PRO A 493 12.92 -46.24 -30.08
N GLY A 494 12.57 -47.39 -29.52
CA GLY A 494 13.12 -48.69 -29.91
C GLY A 494 14.64 -48.81 -29.95
N ALA A 495 15.30 -48.72 -28.80
CA ALA A 495 16.26 -49.78 -28.54
C ALA A 495 15.40 -51.03 -28.34
N VAL A 496 15.49 -51.99 -29.27
CA VAL A 496 14.87 -53.31 -29.15
C VAL A 496 15.02 -53.74 -27.70
N ALA A 497 13.89 -54.00 -27.02
CA ALA A 497 13.92 -54.52 -25.66
C ALA A 497 14.96 -55.65 -25.64
N PRO A 498 16.03 -55.57 -24.84
CA PRO A 498 16.77 -56.78 -24.56
C PRO A 498 15.73 -57.73 -23.99
N ALA A 499 15.62 -58.91 -24.59
CA ALA A 499 14.88 -60.00 -24.01
C ALA A 499 15.17 -60.04 -22.50
N ALA A 500 14.13 -60.31 -21.70
CA ALA A 500 14.25 -60.56 -20.27
C ALA A 500 15.57 -61.31 -20.01
N PRO A 501 16.45 -60.83 -19.11
CA PRO A 501 17.85 -61.19 -19.19
C PRO A 501 18.00 -62.66 -18.79
N ALA A 502 17.98 -63.53 -19.79
CA ALA A 502 18.30 -64.94 -19.69
C ALA A 502 19.82 -65.04 -19.75
N GLY A 503 20.45 -64.75 -18.63
CA GLY A 503 21.90 -64.77 -18.46
C GLY A 503 22.30 -64.34 -17.06
N ALA A 504 23.43 -64.86 -16.58
CA ALA A 504 23.94 -64.61 -15.23
C ALA A 504 24.05 -63.10 -14.89
N ASP A 505 24.27 -62.22 -15.89
CA ASP A 505 24.33 -60.76 -15.72
C ASP A 505 23.00 -60.13 -15.32
N GLY A 506 21.88 -60.69 -15.81
CA GLY A 506 20.53 -60.30 -15.44
C GLY A 506 20.20 -60.61 -14.00
N GLU A 507 20.56 -61.83 -13.57
CA GLU A 507 20.36 -62.27 -12.19
C GLU A 507 21.15 -61.41 -11.21
N VAL A 508 22.42 -61.11 -11.54
CA VAL A 508 23.28 -60.23 -10.73
C VAL A 508 22.71 -58.80 -10.68
N THR A 509 22.31 -58.25 -11.82
CA THR A 509 21.67 -56.92 -11.93
C THR A 509 20.42 -56.83 -11.05
N GLN A 510 19.52 -57.82 -11.17
CA GLN A 510 18.29 -57.88 -10.39
C GLN A 510 18.59 -57.97 -8.89
N GLN A 511 19.61 -58.75 -8.52
CA GLN A 511 20.01 -58.92 -7.13
C GLN A 511 20.58 -57.65 -6.52
N VAL A 512 21.39 -56.88 -7.26
CA VAL A 512 21.94 -55.59 -6.81
C VAL A 512 20.83 -54.53 -6.70
N MET A 513 19.87 -54.50 -7.62
CA MET A 513 18.71 -53.61 -7.53
C MET A 513 17.82 -53.94 -6.33
N ALA A 514 17.57 -55.22 -6.06
CA ALA A 514 16.82 -55.67 -4.90
C ALA A 514 17.52 -55.34 -3.57
N TRP A 515 18.85 -55.42 -3.53
CA TRP A 515 19.67 -54.98 -2.40
C TRP A 515 19.50 -53.47 -2.12
N ALA A 516 19.55 -52.62 -3.14
CA ALA A 516 19.33 -51.18 -2.99
C ALA A 516 17.90 -50.84 -2.58
N ALA A 517 16.90 -51.59 -3.08
CA ALA A 517 15.51 -51.45 -2.68
C ALA A 517 15.30 -51.81 -1.20
N ALA A 518 15.89 -52.91 -0.72
CA ALA A 518 15.85 -53.29 0.70
C ALA A 518 16.49 -52.21 1.60
N TRP A 519 17.59 -51.61 1.15
CA TRP A 519 18.23 -50.51 1.87
C TRP A 519 17.35 -49.24 1.89
N THR A 520 16.79 -48.85 0.75
CA THR A 520 15.86 -47.70 0.63
C THR A 520 14.63 -47.88 1.52
N ALA A 521 14.06 -49.09 1.58
CA ALA A 521 12.94 -49.45 2.44
C ALA A 521 13.28 -49.54 3.93
N LYS A 522 14.57 -49.39 4.30
CA LYS A 522 15.09 -49.61 5.66
C LYS A 522 14.79 -51.01 6.20
N ASP A 523 14.57 -51.99 5.33
CA ASP A 523 14.33 -53.38 5.69
C ASP A 523 15.67 -54.07 5.98
N TYR A 524 16.19 -53.85 7.19
CA TYR A 524 17.47 -54.40 7.60
C TYR A 524 17.48 -55.94 7.57
N SER A 525 16.37 -56.57 7.95
CA SER A 525 16.23 -58.03 7.99
C SER A 525 16.40 -58.65 6.61
N ASN A 526 15.86 -58.02 5.56
CA ASN A 526 16.05 -58.46 4.18
C ASN A 526 17.41 -58.01 3.62
N TYR A 527 17.87 -56.81 3.96
CA TYR A 527 19.15 -56.24 3.51
C TYR A 527 20.35 -57.15 3.82
N ILE A 528 20.42 -57.72 5.02
CA ILE A 528 21.53 -58.61 5.40
C ILE A 528 21.55 -59.93 4.61
N ASN A 529 20.40 -60.37 4.08
CA ASN A 529 20.29 -61.61 3.31
C ASN A 529 20.87 -61.51 1.89
N PHE A 530 21.35 -60.33 1.49
CA PHE A 530 22.11 -60.13 0.26
C PHE A 530 23.60 -60.43 0.42
N TYR A 531 24.09 -60.64 1.63
CA TYR A 531 25.51 -60.89 1.91
C TYR A 531 25.77 -62.38 2.14
N ALA A 532 26.84 -62.91 1.54
CA ALA A 532 27.22 -64.30 1.67
C ALA A 532 27.69 -64.62 3.11
N PRO A 533 27.62 -65.89 3.55
CA PRO A 533 28.23 -66.32 4.81
C PRO A 533 29.74 -66.04 4.87
N THR A 534 30.41 -66.11 3.72
CA THR A 534 31.85 -65.84 3.52
C THR A 534 32.18 -64.36 3.31
N PHE A 535 31.21 -63.45 3.48
CA PHE A 535 31.42 -62.01 3.25
C PHE A 535 32.57 -61.47 4.11
N THR A 536 33.56 -60.87 3.45
CA THR A 536 34.67 -60.17 4.10
C THR A 536 34.52 -58.67 3.86
N PRO A 537 34.23 -57.86 4.90
CA PRO A 537 34.15 -56.42 4.75
C PRO A 537 35.53 -55.78 4.51
N ASP A 538 35.56 -54.70 3.73
CA ASP A 538 36.75 -53.86 3.59
C ASP A 538 37.09 -53.13 4.90
N GLY A 539 38.39 -52.84 5.11
CA GLY A 539 38.87 -52.05 6.26
C GLY A 539 39.21 -52.85 7.53
N GLY A 540 39.29 -54.18 7.45
CA GLY A 540 39.83 -55.03 8.53
C GLY A 540 38.90 -55.26 9.73
N ILE A 541 37.63 -54.87 9.63
CA ILE A 541 36.61 -55.12 10.67
C ILE A 541 35.94 -56.48 10.50
N SER A 542 35.48 -57.07 11.61
CA SER A 542 34.77 -58.35 11.58
C SER A 542 33.43 -58.21 10.85
N ARG A 543 32.92 -59.31 10.29
CA ARG A 543 31.61 -59.38 9.63
C ARG A 543 30.48 -58.94 10.57
N GLU A 544 30.55 -59.35 11.84
CA GLU A 544 29.57 -59.03 12.87
C GLU A 544 29.57 -57.53 13.20
N ASP A 545 30.75 -56.93 13.38
CA ASP A 545 30.89 -55.50 13.63
C ASP A 545 30.40 -54.67 12.43
N TRP A 546 30.68 -55.12 11.21
CA TRP A 546 30.20 -54.46 10.00
C TRP A 546 28.67 -54.45 9.92
N PHE A 547 28.02 -55.57 10.26
CA PHE A 547 26.56 -55.64 10.28
C PHE A 547 25.95 -54.75 11.37
N GLN A 548 26.55 -54.66 12.55
CA GLN A 548 26.08 -53.73 13.60
C GLN A 548 26.24 -52.27 13.17
N LEU A 549 27.36 -51.93 12.53
CA LEU A 549 27.58 -50.59 11.97
C LEU A 549 26.55 -50.25 10.88
N ARG A 550 26.20 -51.20 10.00
CA ARG A 550 25.15 -50.99 9.01
C ARG A 550 23.77 -50.88 9.64
N ARG A 551 23.47 -51.65 10.69
CA ARG A 551 22.19 -51.60 11.40
C ARG A 551 21.94 -50.21 11.99
N SER A 552 22.93 -49.65 12.69
CA SER A 552 22.82 -48.31 13.27
C SER A 552 22.64 -47.22 12.19
N ARG A 553 23.34 -47.35 11.06
CA ARG A 553 23.23 -46.42 9.91
C ARG A 553 21.91 -46.50 9.17
N ILE A 554 21.23 -47.64 9.18
CA ILE A 554 19.93 -47.84 8.50
C ILE A 554 18.77 -47.47 9.43
N ALA A 555 18.80 -47.92 10.70
CA ALA A 555 17.72 -47.69 11.65
C ALA A 555 17.63 -46.22 12.08
N GLY A 556 18.76 -45.52 12.25
CA GLY A 556 18.82 -44.15 12.75
C GLY A 556 18.52 -43.04 11.74
N ARG A 557 17.92 -43.33 10.58
CA ARG A 557 17.59 -42.34 9.53
C ARG A 557 16.10 -42.26 9.32
N ASP A 558 15.55 -41.07 9.14
CA ASP A 558 14.10 -40.91 8.93
C ASP A 558 13.68 -41.46 7.56
N ALA A 559 14.44 -41.10 6.52
CA ALA A 559 14.29 -41.60 5.16
C ALA A 559 15.66 -41.91 4.53
N ILE A 560 15.70 -42.95 3.68
CA ILE A 560 16.89 -43.33 2.91
C ILE A 560 16.47 -43.47 1.45
N LYS A 561 17.27 -42.91 0.53
CA LYS A 561 17.18 -43.16 -0.90
C LYS A 561 18.53 -43.64 -1.42
N VAL A 562 18.54 -44.77 -2.13
CA VAL A 562 19.73 -45.33 -2.79
C VAL A 562 19.46 -45.49 -4.28
N ASP A 563 20.06 -44.63 -5.10
CA ASP A 563 19.99 -44.72 -6.56
C ASP A 563 21.27 -45.38 -7.10
N ILE A 564 21.12 -46.32 -8.03
CA ILE A 564 22.22 -47.00 -8.74
C ILE A 564 22.28 -46.44 -10.17
N LEU A 565 23.44 -45.93 -10.56
CA LEU A 565 23.73 -45.37 -11.88
C LEU A 565 24.89 -46.11 -12.55
N ASP A 566 24.90 -46.15 -13.88
CA ASP A 566 26.01 -46.66 -14.71
C ASP A 566 26.48 -48.08 -14.35
N MET A 567 25.55 -49.00 -14.05
CA MET A 567 25.88 -50.36 -13.62
C MET A 567 26.49 -51.21 -14.74
N LYS A 568 27.59 -51.88 -14.42
CA LYS A 568 28.30 -52.83 -15.27
C LYS A 568 28.53 -54.12 -14.51
N VAL A 569 28.15 -55.24 -15.11
CA VAL A 569 28.39 -56.58 -14.55
C VAL A 569 29.44 -57.30 -15.41
N ARG A 570 30.41 -57.93 -14.74
CA ARG A 570 31.41 -58.80 -15.36
C ARG A 570 31.41 -60.14 -14.65
N GLN A 571 31.06 -61.22 -15.35
CA GLN A 571 31.22 -62.58 -14.84
C GLN A 571 32.71 -62.96 -14.78
N ASP A 572 33.05 -63.80 -13.80
CA ASP A 572 34.35 -64.43 -13.65
C ASP A 572 34.14 -65.91 -13.31
N GLY A 573 33.85 -66.72 -14.33
CA GLY A 573 33.39 -68.10 -14.17
C GLY A 573 31.88 -68.23 -14.01
N ASN A 574 31.42 -69.38 -13.50
CA ASN A 574 29.98 -69.71 -13.39
C ASN A 574 29.39 -69.33 -12.02
N ASP A 575 30.22 -69.02 -11.03
CA ASP A 575 29.87 -68.86 -9.63
C ASP A 575 30.38 -67.54 -9.03
N ARG A 576 31.03 -66.67 -9.81
CA ARG A 576 31.51 -65.35 -9.38
C ARG A 576 31.23 -64.27 -10.40
N ALA A 577 30.84 -63.09 -9.93
CA ALA A 577 30.58 -61.91 -10.74
C ALA A 577 31.04 -60.63 -10.02
N PHE A 578 31.34 -59.60 -10.78
CA PHE A 578 31.67 -58.27 -10.30
C PHE A 578 30.64 -57.27 -10.81
N ALA A 579 29.99 -56.55 -9.90
CA ALA A 579 29.07 -55.46 -10.24
C ALA A 579 29.69 -54.11 -9.85
N GLU A 580 29.98 -53.29 -10.85
CA GLU A 580 30.53 -51.94 -10.69
C GLU A 580 29.47 -50.89 -11.03
N PHE A 581 29.22 -49.95 -10.13
CA PHE A 581 28.21 -48.92 -10.34
C PHE A 581 28.48 -47.67 -9.51
N ARG A 582 27.84 -46.55 -9.90
CA ARG A 582 27.84 -45.33 -9.09
C ARG A 582 26.61 -45.33 -8.21
N GLN A 583 26.82 -45.29 -6.89
CA GLN A 583 25.76 -45.21 -5.90
C GLN A 583 25.56 -43.75 -5.47
N VAL A 584 24.34 -43.24 -5.56
CA VAL A 584 23.94 -41.97 -4.96
C VAL A 584 23.11 -42.28 -3.72
N TYR A 585 23.65 -41.94 -2.55
CA TYR A 585 22.98 -42.11 -1.27
C TYR A 585 22.46 -40.77 -0.76
N GLN A 586 21.21 -40.74 -0.32
CA GLN A 586 20.62 -39.57 0.32
C GLN A 586 19.80 -39.97 1.55
N SER A 587 19.94 -39.19 2.61
CA SER A 587 19.14 -39.26 3.83
C SER A 587 18.84 -37.86 4.33
N ASN A 588 18.04 -37.76 5.40
CA ASN A 588 17.75 -36.51 6.09
C ASN A 588 19.00 -35.78 6.64
N LEU A 589 20.10 -36.50 6.91
CA LEU A 589 21.29 -35.96 7.58
C LEU A 589 22.57 -36.01 6.73
N TYR A 590 22.55 -36.68 5.58
CA TYR A 590 23.76 -36.96 4.80
C TYR A 590 23.44 -37.30 3.34
N ARG A 591 24.30 -36.84 2.42
CA ARG A 591 24.26 -37.17 1.00
C ARG A 591 25.68 -37.47 0.51
N ASP A 592 25.83 -38.52 -0.29
CA ASP A 592 27.12 -38.92 -0.84
C ASP A 592 26.95 -39.61 -2.21
N THR A 593 28.02 -39.60 -3.01
CA THR A 593 28.11 -40.32 -4.27
C THR A 593 29.43 -41.10 -4.33
N THR A 594 29.33 -42.41 -4.43
CA THR A 594 30.48 -43.33 -4.38
C THR A 594 30.51 -44.24 -5.59
N GLN A 595 31.70 -44.55 -6.10
CA GLN A 595 31.89 -45.65 -7.03
C GLN A 595 31.99 -46.94 -6.19
N LYS A 596 31.10 -47.90 -6.45
CA LYS A 596 30.97 -49.14 -5.67
C LYS A 596 31.29 -50.34 -6.55
N THR A 597 32.06 -51.27 -6.01
CA THR A 597 32.33 -52.56 -6.63
C THR A 597 31.89 -53.65 -5.67
N LEU A 598 30.97 -54.51 -6.14
CA LEU A 598 30.51 -55.68 -5.42
C LEU A 598 31.09 -56.92 -6.09
N GLU A 599 31.88 -57.69 -5.34
CA GLU A 599 32.21 -59.06 -5.72
C GLU A 599 31.09 -59.95 -5.20
N MET A 600 30.43 -60.67 -6.09
CA MET A 600 29.29 -61.53 -5.79
C MET A 600 29.65 -62.98 -6.11
N ILE A 601 29.17 -63.90 -5.28
CA ILE A 601 29.30 -65.35 -5.49
C ILE A 601 27.92 -66.01 -5.52
N LYS A 602 27.79 -67.12 -6.24
CA LYS A 602 26.55 -67.89 -6.30
C LYS A 602 26.54 -68.96 -5.20
N VAL A 603 25.68 -68.79 -4.19
CA VAL A 603 25.49 -69.75 -3.08
C VAL A 603 24.08 -70.31 -3.16
N ASN A 604 23.92 -71.64 -3.26
CA ASN A 604 22.62 -72.31 -3.38
C ASN A 604 21.73 -71.74 -4.51
N GLY A 605 22.33 -71.41 -5.65
CA GLY A 605 21.64 -70.84 -6.81
C GLY A 605 21.31 -69.35 -6.72
N LYS A 606 21.64 -68.66 -5.62
CA LYS A 606 21.39 -67.22 -5.41
C LYS A 606 22.70 -66.44 -5.40
N TRP A 607 22.73 -65.30 -6.09
CA TRP A 607 23.86 -64.37 -6.05
C TRP A 607 23.89 -63.61 -4.72
N LEU A 608 25.02 -63.63 -4.03
CA LEU A 608 25.22 -62.96 -2.75
C LEU A 608 26.54 -62.18 -2.77
N ILE A 609 26.56 -61.05 -2.08
CA ILE A 609 27.72 -60.15 -1.96
C ILE A 609 28.76 -60.81 -1.06
N ASN A 610 29.95 -61.04 -1.61
CA ASN A 610 31.10 -61.63 -0.92
C ASN A 610 32.14 -60.57 -0.51
N ARG A 611 32.27 -59.49 -1.31
CA ARG A 611 33.04 -58.30 -0.94
C ARG A 611 32.36 -57.04 -1.43
N GLU A 612 32.56 -55.95 -0.70
CA GLU A 612 32.07 -54.62 -1.03
C GLU A 612 33.20 -53.62 -0.83
N SER A 613 33.57 -52.92 -1.91
CA SER A 613 34.47 -51.76 -1.85
C SER A 613 33.74 -50.52 -2.35
N ALA A 614 34.04 -49.38 -1.74
CA ALA A 614 33.46 -48.09 -2.09
C ALA A 614 34.56 -47.02 -2.10
N VAL A 615 34.68 -46.30 -3.21
CA VAL A 615 35.60 -45.18 -3.37
C VAL A 615 34.78 -43.89 -3.48
N PRO A 616 34.98 -42.89 -2.60
CA PRO A 616 34.34 -41.59 -2.73
C PRO A 616 34.64 -40.96 -4.09
N CYS A 617 33.63 -40.43 -4.78
CA CYS A 617 33.85 -39.68 -6.00
C CYS A 617 34.34 -38.26 -5.64
N ALA A 618 35.65 -38.00 -5.76
CA ALA A 618 36.20 -36.66 -5.56
C ALA A 618 36.00 -35.79 -6.83
N GLY A 619 35.36 -34.63 -6.68
CA GLY A 619 35.31 -33.58 -7.70
C GLY A 619 33.91 -33.19 -8.15
N GLY A 620 33.45 -32.00 -7.76
CA GLY A 620 32.25 -31.36 -8.29
C GLY A 620 32.55 -30.63 -9.60
N THR A 621 32.56 -31.34 -10.72
CA THR A 621 32.34 -30.81 -12.07
C THR A 621 31.95 -31.97 -12.98
N ALA A 622 31.01 -31.73 -13.90
CA ALA A 622 30.51 -32.70 -14.86
C ALA A 622 31.64 -33.50 -15.55
N GLY A 623 31.77 -34.78 -15.19
CA GLY A 623 32.75 -35.71 -15.77
C GLY A 623 33.21 -36.80 -14.81
N GLY A 624 32.43 -37.89 -14.70
CA GLY A 624 32.78 -39.25 -14.26
C GLY A 624 33.82 -39.50 -13.17
N CYS A 625 33.45 -40.27 -12.14
CA CYS A 625 34.37 -40.79 -11.12
C CYS A 625 35.55 -41.54 -11.80
N LYS A 626 36.76 -40.99 -11.73
CA LYS A 626 37.97 -41.65 -12.26
C LYS A 626 38.39 -42.77 -11.32
N GLY A 627 38.20 -44.01 -11.74
CA GLY A 627 38.79 -45.17 -11.07
C GLY A 627 40.33 -45.09 -11.17
N GLY A 628 41.00 -45.13 -10.02
CA GLY A 628 42.45 -45.26 -9.97
C GLY A 628 42.85 -46.68 -10.37
N ALA A 629 43.55 -46.81 -11.49
CA ALA A 629 44.32 -48.01 -11.79
C ALA A 629 45.52 -48.08 -10.83
N LYS A 630 45.74 -49.25 -10.24
CA LYS A 630 47.08 -49.76 -9.99
C LYS A 630 47.24 -51.04 -10.80
#